data_AF-A0ABD0QVE0-F1
#
_entry.id   AF-A0ABD0QVE0-F1
#
_cell.length_a   1.000
_cell.length_b   1.000
_cell.length_c   1.000
_cell.angle_alpha   90.00
_cell.angle_beta   90.00
_cell.angle_gamma   90.00
#
_symmetry.space_group_name_H-M   'P 1'
#
loop_
_entity.id
_entity.type
_entity.pdbx_description
1 polymer ?
#
loop_
_entity_poly.entity_id
_entity_poly.type
_entity_poly.pdbx_seq_one_letter_code
_entity_poly.pdbx_strand_id
1 'polypeptide(L)'
;DVTLDPDTAHPKLILSDDGKQVRCGDIRQKLSDNPKRFDKCVNILGKEGFSSGRFYFEVQVKRKAKWTLGVTRESIKKKGKITLIPSSGHWVLWLRNGKEYSARDDPPVSLSLRVKPQRVGVFVDYEEGLVSFYDVESSSHIYSYT
;
A
#
# COMPACT_ATOMS: atom_id res chain seq x y z
N ASP A 1 12.75 7.55 5.47
CA ASP A 1 11.44 8.08 5.86
C ASP A 1 10.58 8.23 4.60
N VAL A 2 9.30 7.85 4.62
CA VAL A 2 8.45 7.73 3.41
C VAL A 2 7.57 8.97 3.25
N THR A 3 7.63 9.64 2.09
CA THR A 3 6.70 10.70 1.69
C THR A 3 5.95 10.29 0.43
N LEU A 4 4.69 10.69 0.30
CA LEU A 4 3.84 10.35 -0.85
C LEU A 4 4.13 11.24 -2.06
N ASP A 5 4.03 10.68 -3.27
CA ASP A 5 4.23 11.40 -4.53
C ASP A 5 2.88 11.92 -5.11
N PRO A 6 2.63 13.25 -5.10
CA PRO A 6 1.43 13.85 -5.66
C PRO A 6 1.23 13.61 -7.16
N ASP A 7 2.31 13.38 -7.92
CA ASP A 7 2.23 13.13 -9.36
C ASP A 7 1.63 11.76 -9.67
N THR A 8 1.77 10.81 -8.75
CA THR A 8 1.18 9.47 -8.86
C THR A 8 -0.25 9.41 -8.35
N ALA A 9 -0.64 10.34 -7.47
CA ALA A 9 -1.89 10.30 -6.73
C ALA A 9 -3.13 10.25 -7.63
N HIS A 10 -4.00 9.26 -7.40
CA HIS A 10 -5.31 9.24 -8.02
C HIS A 10 -6.10 10.52 -7.68
N PRO A 11 -6.84 11.15 -8.61
CA PRO A 11 -7.47 12.47 -8.36
C PRO A 11 -8.54 12.53 -7.24
N LYS A 12 -8.98 11.40 -6.69
CA LYS A 12 -9.82 11.35 -5.48
C LYS A 12 -9.02 11.39 -4.17
N LEU A 13 -7.69 11.28 -4.22
CA LEU A 13 -6.85 11.29 -3.03
C LEU A 13 -6.47 12.72 -2.67
N ILE A 14 -6.60 13.05 -1.39
CA ILE A 14 -6.22 14.34 -0.82
C ILE A 14 -5.07 14.07 0.14
N LEU A 15 -3.95 14.77 -0.08
CA LEU A 15 -2.74 14.66 0.71
C LEU A 15 -2.68 15.76 1.78
N SER A 16 -1.95 15.51 2.86
CA SER A 16 -1.48 16.56 3.76
C SER A 16 -0.30 17.31 3.16
N ASP A 17 -0.05 18.52 3.67
CA ASP A 17 1.04 19.40 3.20
C ASP A 17 2.43 18.78 3.41
N ASP A 18 2.59 17.97 4.47
CA ASP A 18 3.82 17.23 4.77
C ASP A 18 4.02 15.96 3.91
N GLY A 19 3.04 15.61 3.06
CA GLY A 19 3.08 14.41 2.22
C GLY A 19 3.07 13.09 3.00
N LYS A 20 2.68 13.08 4.28
CA LYS A 20 2.66 11.88 5.14
C LYS A 20 1.28 11.24 5.28
N GLN A 21 0.22 11.98 4.98
CA GLN A 21 -1.15 11.53 5.17
C GLN A 21 -1.91 11.56 3.85
N VAL A 22 -2.83 10.61 3.71
CA VAL A 22 -3.71 10.53 2.56
C VAL A 22 -5.10 10.07 2.96
N ARG A 23 -6.11 10.72 2.39
CA ARG A 23 -7.52 10.33 2.51
C ARG A 23 -8.18 10.30 1.14
N CYS A 24 -9.18 9.44 1.00
CA CYS A 24 -10.05 9.45 -0.18
C CYS A 24 -11.15 10.49 0.06
N GLY A 25 -11.23 11.49 -0.81
CA GLY A 25 -12.36 12.41 -0.87
C GLY A 25 -13.51 11.85 -1.72
N ASP A 26 -14.66 12.50 -1.63
CA ASP A 26 -15.86 12.12 -2.39
C ASP A 26 -15.78 12.57 -3.84
N ILE A 27 -15.19 13.76 -4.05
CA ILE A 27 -15.10 14.44 -5.35
C ILE A 27 -13.77 14.12 -6.02
N ARG A 28 -13.83 13.88 -7.33
CA ARG A 28 -12.64 13.77 -8.17
C ARG A 28 -12.09 15.18 -8.44
N GLN A 29 -10.87 15.46 -8.00
CA GLN A 29 -10.22 16.75 -8.22
C GLN A 29 -9.89 16.95 -9.71
N LYS A 30 -9.93 18.20 -10.16
CA LYS A 30 -9.57 18.59 -11.54
C LYS A 30 -8.05 18.77 -11.65
N LEU A 31 -7.33 17.66 -11.62
CA LEU A 31 -5.88 17.61 -11.81
C LEU A 31 -5.54 17.32 -13.27
N SER A 32 -4.43 17.86 -13.76
CA SER A 32 -3.87 17.45 -15.05
C SER A 32 -3.49 15.97 -15.00
N ASP A 33 -3.85 15.25 -16.07
CA ASP A 33 -3.39 13.88 -16.22
C ASP A 33 -1.92 13.88 -16.64
N ASN A 34 -1.18 12.91 -16.13
CA ASN A 34 0.21 12.65 -16.49
C ASN A 34 0.47 11.14 -16.52
N PRO A 35 1.53 10.64 -17.16
CA PRO A 35 1.78 9.20 -17.27
C PRO A 35 1.98 8.47 -15.93
N LYS A 36 2.45 9.18 -14.88
CA LYS A 36 2.66 8.64 -13.54
C LYS A 36 1.36 8.52 -12.74
N ARG A 37 0.32 9.29 -13.08
CA ARG A 37 -0.91 9.38 -12.29
C ARG A 37 -1.79 8.14 -12.43
N PHE A 38 -2.24 7.59 -11.30
CA PHE A 38 -3.30 6.57 -11.31
C PHE A 38 -4.64 7.18 -11.73
N ASP A 39 -5.31 6.58 -12.72
CA ASP A 39 -6.54 7.12 -13.31
C ASP A 39 -7.83 6.46 -12.78
N LYS A 40 -7.78 5.14 -12.55
CA LYS A 40 -8.92 4.27 -12.25
C LYS A 40 -8.81 3.60 -10.88
N CYS A 41 -7.64 3.10 -10.51
CA CYS A 41 -7.39 2.54 -9.19
C CYS A 41 -7.02 3.67 -8.21
N VAL A 42 -7.69 3.72 -7.05
CA VAL A 42 -7.49 4.78 -6.04
C VAL A 42 -6.22 4.51 -5.24
N ASN A 43 -5.08 4.71 -5.90
CA ASN A 43 -3.73 4.42 -5.40
C ASN A 43 -2.85 5.68 -5.39
N ILE A 44 -1.74 5.59 -4.67
CA ILE A 44 -0.65 6.56 -4.64
C ILE A 44 0.65 5.82 -4.27
N LEU A 45 1.80 6.30 -4.75
CA LEU A 45 3.12 5.75 -4.41
C LEU A 45 3.87 6.63 -3.41
N GLY A 46 4.85 6.04 -2.74
CA GLY A 46 5.92 6.80 -2.12
C GLY A 46 6.80 7.45 -3.19
N LYS A 47 7.42 8.57 -2.83
CA LYS A 47 8.27 9.37 -3.72
C LYS A 47 9.61 8.69 -4.01
N GLU A 48 10.21 8.13 -2.96
CA GLU A 48 11.49 7.44 -3.07
C GLU A 48 11.26 5.94 -3.29
N GLY A 49 11.93 5.40 -4.31
CA GLY A 49 12.06 3.97 -4.53
C GLY A 49 13.34 3.42 -3.87
N PHE A 50 13.54 2.12 -4.01
CA PHE A 50 14.76 1.44 -3.58
C PHE A 50 15.07 0.26 -4.50
N SER A 51 16.34 -0.13 -4.55
CA SER A 51 16.85 -1.18 -5.45
C SER A 51 17.87 -2.11 -4.78
N SER A 52 18.12 -1.95 -3.48
CA SER A 52 19.01 -2.78 -2.66
C SER A 52 18.81 -2.44 -1.19
N GLY A 53 19.12 -3.37 -0.30
CA GLY A 53 19.09 -3.22 1.13
C GLY A 53 17.75 -3.55 1.78
N ARG A 54 17.67 -3.20 3.06
CA ARG A 54 16.53 -3.46 3.92
C ARG A 54 15.83 -2.17 4.29
N PHE A 55 14.51 -2.15 4.20
CA PHE A 55 13.69 -0.98 4.48
C PHE A 55 12.54 -1.33 5.41
N TYR A 56 12.22 -0.38 6.28
CA TYR A 56 11.07 -0.48 7.15
C TYR A 56 10.31 0.84 7.19
N PHE A 57 8.99 0.75 7.15
CA PHE A 57 8.11 1.89 7.39
C PHE A 57 6.82 1.44 8.06
N GLU A 58 6.17 2.38 8.75
CA GLU A 58 4.92 2.13 9.46
C GLU A 58 3.79 2.99 8.88
N VAL A 59 2.59 2.42 8.81
CA VAL A 59 1.40 3.14 8.35
C VAL A 59 0.31 3.04 9.41
N GLN A 60 -0.12 4.18 9.93
CA GLN A 60 -1.28 4.25 10.82
C GLN A 60 -2.57 4.04 10.01
N VAL A 61 -3.29 2.95 10.32
CA VAL A 61 -4.53 2.53 9.66
C VAL A 61 -5.75 2.54 10.60
N LYS A 62 -5.55 3.04 11.82
CA LYS A 62 -6.53 3.13 12.90
C LYS A 62 -7.91 3.60 12.40
N ARG A 63 -8.96 2.88 12.83
CA ARG A 63 -10.38 3.14 12.53
C ARG A 63 -10.78 3.09 11.06
N LYS A 64 -9.89 2.73 10.12
CA LYS A 64 -10.26 2.57 8.71
C LYS A 64 -10.99 1.23 8.49
N ALA A 65 -11.99 1.25 7.62
CA ALA A 65 -12.72 0.05 7.19
C ALA A 65 -12.20 -0.54 5.86
N LYS A 66 -11.39 0.24 5.13
CA LYS A 66 -10.88 -0.09 3.81
C LYS A 66 -9.51 0.53 3.61
N TRP A 67 -8.53 -0.28 3.23
CA TRP A 67 -7.21 0.17 2.79
C TRP A 67 -6.47 -0.94 2.03
N THR A 68 -5.44 -0.54 1.30
CA THR A 68 -4.44 -1.43 0.70
C THR A 68 -3.09 -0.80 1.00
N LEU A 69 -2.12 -1.56 1.49
CA LEU A 69 -0.77 -1.05 1.80
C LEU A 69 0.28 -2.11 1.48
N GLY A 70 1.48 -1.68 1.13
CA GLY A 70 2.61 -2.56 0.81
C GLY A 70 3.56 -1.91 -0.17
N VAL A 71 4.24 -2.73 -0.96
CA VAL A 71 5.24 -2.29 -1.94
C VAL A 71 4.90 -2.77 -3.34
N THR A 72 5.48 -2.09 -4.32
CA THR A 72 5.26 -2.39 -5.73
C THR A 72 6.51 -2.05 -6.55
N ARG A 73 6.67 -2.72 -7.70
CA ARG A 73 7.72 -2.35 -8.66
C ARG A 73 7.42 -0.98 -9.27
N GLU A 74 8.45 -0.19 -9.54
CA GLU A 74 8.28 1.12 -10.19
C GLU A 74 7.62 1.00 -11.58
N SER A 75 7.94 -0.09 -12.29
CA SER A 75 7.54 -0.37 -13.66
C SER A 75 6.07 -0.78 -13.84
N ILE A 76 5.26 -0.84 -12.76
CA ILE A 76 3.85 -1.19 -12.89
C ILE A 76 3.09 -0.24 -13.83
N LYS A 77 2.05 -0.80 -14.45
CA LYS A 77 1.05 -0.01 -15.16
C LYS A 77 0.26 0.82 -14.15
N LYS A 78 0.15 2.12 -14.45
CA LYS A 78 -0.57 3.08 -13.59
C LYS A 78 -1.94 3.46 -14.17
N LYS A 79 -2.23 3.05 -15.39
CA LYS A 79 -3.49 3.32 -16.10
C LYS A 79 -4.39 2.09 -16.13
N GLY A 80 -5.70 2.31 -16.03
CA GLY A 80 -6.71 1.26 -16.12
C GLY A 80 -6.82 0.40 -14.87
N LYS A 81 -7.33 -0.83 -15.05
CA LYS A 81 -7.50 -1.78 -13.94
C LYS A 81 -6.14 -2.37 -13.57
N ILE A 82 -5.86 -2.44 -12.28
CA ILE A 82 -4.63 -3.02 -11.73
C ILE A 82 -4.97 -4.32 -11.01
N THR A 83 -4.24 -5.38 -11.33
CA THR A 83 -4.31 -6.66 -10.63
C THR A 83 -3.26 -6.67 -9.52
N LEU A 84 -3.72 -6.72 -8.28
CA LEU A 84 -2.84 -6.78 -7.11
C LEU A 84 -2.46 -8.24 -6.86
N ILE A 85 -1.35 -8.68 -7.46
CA ILE A 85 -0.69 -9.98 -7.24
C ILE A 85 0.84 -9.84 -7.42
N PRO A 86 1.67 -10.74 -6.85
CA PRO A 86 3.13 -10.65 -6.95
C PRO A 86 3.66 -10.72 -8.38
N SER A 87 3.08 -11.56 -9.24
CA SER A 87 3.48 -11.68 -10.65
C SER A 87 3.24 -10.39 -11.46
N SER A 88 2.36 -9.52 -10.98
CA SER A 88 2.13 -8.16 -11.54
C SER A 88 2.96 -7.08 -10.83
N GLY A 89 3.86 -7.46 -9.92
CA GLY A 89 4.76 -6.55 -9.20
C GLY A 89 4.14 -5.89 -7.97
N HIS A 90 3.23 -6.56 -7.27
CA HIS A 90 2.57 -6.04 -6.07
C HIS A 90 2.66 -7.02 -4.89
N TRP A 91 3.11 -6.52 -3.74
CA TRP A 91 3.13 -7.24 -2.46
C TRP A 91 2.39 -6.39 -1.44
N VAL A 92 1.10 -6.71 -1.23
CA VAL A 92 0.20 -5.81 -0.50
C VAL A 92 -0.75 -6.55 0.44
N LEU A 93 -0.91 -5.98 1.63
CA LEU A 93 -2.02 -6.29 2.52
C LEU A 93 -3.25 -5.48 2.18
N TRP A 94 -4.40 -6.13 2.34
CA TRP A 94 -5.69 -5.62 1.94
C TRP A 94 -6.71 -5.78 3.05
N LEU A 95 -7.38 -4.69 3.44
CA LEU A 95 -8.55 -4.70 4.33
C LEU A 95 -9.80 -4.28 3.57
N ARG A 96 -10.88 -5.07 3.67
CA ARG A 96 -12.23 -4.68 3.24
C ARG A 96 -13.29 -4.95 4.31
N ASN A 97 -14.43 -4.30 4.16
CA ASN A 97 -15.61 -4.47 5.00
C ASN A 97 -15.34 -4.35 6.52
N GLY A 98 -14.29 -3.61 6.90
CA GLY A 98 -13.88 -3.40 8.29
C GLY A 98 -13.14 -4.54 8.97
N LYS A 99 -13.22 -5.78 8.45
CA LYS A 99 -12.74 -7.01 9.11
C LYS A 99 -12.11 -8.06 8.19
N GLU A 100 -12.27 -7.95 6.88
CA GLU A 100 -11.73 -8.93 5.93
C GLU A 100 -10.31 -8.56 5.55
N TYR A 101 -9.34 -9.29 6.11
CA TYR A 101 -7.92 -9.15 5.78
C TYR A 101 -7.51 -10.22 4.78
N SER A 102 -6.72 -9.83 3.79
CA SER A 102 -6.06 -10.79 2.90
C SER A 102 -4.73 -10.26 2.41
N ALA A 103 -3.77 -11.17 2.29
CA ALA A 103 -2.59 -10.96 1.47
C ALA A 103 -2.99 -11.21 0.01
N ARG A 104 -2.70 -10.24 -0.84
CA ARG A 104 -2.99 -10.30 -2.28
C ARG A 104 -1.94 -11.14 -3.02
N ASP A 105 -1.76 -12.36 -2.57
CA ASP A 105 -0.94 -13.39 -3.21
C ASP A 105 -1.71 -14.06 -4.38
N ASP A 106 -1.10 -15.05 -5.04
CA ASP A 106 -1.70 -15.83 -6.12
C ASP A 106 -1.65 -17.35 -5.82
N PRO A 107 -2.72 -17.95 -5.27
CA PRO A 107 -4.02 -17.35 -4.99
C PRO A 107 -4.04 -16.44 -3.75
N PRO A 108 -5.03 -15.53 -3.60
CA PRO A 108 -5.13 -14.67 -2.43
C PRO A 108 -5.29 -15.45 -1.13
N VAL A 109 -4.51 -15.07 -0.11
CA VAL A 109 -4.55 -15.71 1.21
C VAL A 109 -5.44 -14.88 2.14
N SER A 110 -6.48 -15.49 2.71
CA SER A 110 -7.32 -14.85 3.74
C SER A 110 -6.64 -14.91 5.09
N LEU A 111 -6.64 -13.80 5.84
CA LEU A 111 -5.92 -13.65 7.10
C LEU A 111 -6.91 -13.50 8.26
N SER A 112 -6.75 -14.33 9.28
CA SER A 112 -7.55 -14.28 10.51
C SER A 112 -6.80 -13.56 11.61
N LEU A 113 -6.94 -12.23 11.67
CA LEU A 113 -6.29 -11.40 12.70
C LEU A 113 -7.15 -11.36 13.96
N ARG A 114 -6.55 -11.72 15.11
CA ARG A 114 -7.24 -11.71 16.42
C ARG A 114 -7.59 -10.29 16.88
N VAL A 115 -6.70 -9.35 16.59
CA VAL A 115 -6.83 -7.93 16.94
C VAL A 115 -6.74 -7.13 15.65
N LYS A 116 -7.56 -6.07 15.55
CA LYS A 116 -7.51 -5.13 14.43
C LYS A 116 -6.27 -4.24 14.57
N PRO A 117 -5.29 -4.30 13.64
CA PRO A 117 -4.11 -3.45 13.71
C PRO A 117 -4.49 -1.97 13.66
N GLN A 118 -3.84 -1.15 14.49
CA GLN A 118 -3.96 0.31 14.40
C GLN A 118 -2.84 0.89 13.55
N ARG A 119 -1.70 0.19 13.50
CA ARG A 119 -0.55 0.50 12.67
C ARG A 119 0.04 -0.79 12.11
N VAL A 120 0.39 -0.75 10.83
CA VAL A 120 1.03 -1.87 10.14
C VAL A 120 2.45 -1.48 9.79
N GLY A 121 3.41 -2.28 10.24
CA GLY A 121 4.80 -2.21 9.83
C GLY A 121 5.00 -3.01 8.55
N VAL A 122 5.75 -2.44 7.61
CA VAL A 122 6.14 -3.09 6.35
C VAL A 122 7.67 -3.17 6.34
N PHE A 123 8.18 -4.39 6.32
CA PHE A 123 9.60 -4.69 6.21
C PHE A 123 9.88 -5.26 4.83
N VAL A 124 10.98 -4.83 4.23
CA VAL A 124 11.46 -5.34 2.95
C VAL A 124 12.92 -5.71 3.09
N ASP A 125 13.26 -6.90 2.61
CA ASP A 125 14.64 -7.33 2.37
C ASP A 125 14.78 -7.57 0.87
N TYR A 126 15.46 -6.65 0.18
CA TYR A 126 15.53 -6.67 -1.27
C TYR A 126 16.38 -7.84 -1.78
N GLU A 127 17.49 -8.12 -1.10
CA GLU A 127 18.42 -9.19 -1.42
C GLU A 127 17.79 -10.57 -1.23
N GLU A 128 17.00 -10.75 -0.17
CA GLU A 128 16.28 -12.01 0.11
C GLU A 128 14.93 -12.11 -0.61
N GLY A 129 14.51 -11.08 -1.35
CA GLY A 129 13.21 -11.05 -2.03
C GLY A 129 12.01 -11.06 -1.07
N LEU A 130 12.20 -10.65 0.18
CA LEU A 130 11.21 -10.77 1.25
C LEU A 130 10.42 -9.47 1.45
N VAL A 131 9.10 -9.59 1.57
CA VAL A 131 8.24 -8.50 2.05
C VAL A 131 7.38 -9.01 3.21
N SER A 132 7.57 -8.46 4.40
CA SER A 132 6.89 -8.87 5.62
C SER A 132 6.04 -7.75 6.21
N PHE A 133 4.93 -8.15 6.81
CA PHE A 133 3.97 -7.25 7.44
C PHE A 133 3.77 -7.62 8.90
N TYR A 134 3.67 -6.60 9.75
CA TYR A 134 3.57 -6.76 11.20
C TYR A 134 2.47 -5.85 11.77
N ASP A 135 1.77 -6.34 12.77
CA ASP A 135 0.97 -5.50 13.67
C ASP A 135 1.93 -4.88 14.69
N VAL A 136 2.13 -3.56 14.58
CA VAL A 136 3.12 -2.85 15.40
C VAL A 136 2.70 -2.85 16.86
N GLU A 137 1.41 -2.77 17.16
CA GLU A 137 0.94 -2.68 18.54
C GLU A 137 1.14 -3.99 19.31
N SER A 138 0.92 -5.13 18.65
CA SER A 138 1.11 -6.45 19.27
C SER A 138 2.48 -7.05 19.00
N SER A 139 3.34 -6.36 18.22
CA SER A 139 4.62 -6.90 17.73
C SER A 139 4.46 -8.28 17.10
N SER A 140 3.34 -8.53 16.42
CA SER A 140 3.01 -9.83 15.86
C SER A 140 3.14 -9.84 14.35
N HIS A 141 3.60 -10.96 13.82
CA HIS A 141 3.68 -11.19 12.39
C HIS A 141 2.28 -11.34 11.79
N ILE A 142 2.04 -10.67 10.66
CA ILE A 142 0.78 -10.78 9.91
C ILE A 142 0.96 -11.73 8.73
N TYR A 143 1.95 -11.46 7.87
CA TYR A 143 2.17 -12.21 6.62
C TYR A 143 3.55 -11.88 6.02
N SER A 144 4.13 -12.83 5.27
CA SER A 144 5.34 -12.63 4.48
C SER A 144 5.16 -13.15 3.06
N TYR A 145 5.66 -12.40 2.09
CA TYR A 145 5.85 -12.83 0.72
C TYR A 145 7.33 -13.21 0.51
N THR A 146 7.56 -14.35 -0.15
CA THR A 146 8.88 -14.90 -0.51
C THR A 146 8.86 -15.36 -1.95
#